data_AF-A0A2S6H097-F1
#
_entry.id   AF-A0A2S6H097-F1
#
_cell.length_a   1.000
_cell.length_b   1.000
_cell.length_c   1.000
_cell.angle_alpha   90.00
_cell.angle_beta   90.00
_cell.angle_gamma   90.00
#
_symmetry.space_group_name_H-M   'P 1'
#
loop_
_entity.id
_entity.type
_entity.pdbx_description
1 polymer ?
#
loop_
_entity_poly.entity_id
_entity_poly.type
_entity_poly.pdbx_seq_one_letter_code
_entity_poly.pdbx_strand_id
1 'polypeptide(L)' 'MRVPCRDQAGHRGHLEVTAVDNGVVLRTPDAGLVHLTPLHIGRLRAALRDAVLAPPPDERHP' A
#
# COMPACT_ATOMS: atom_id res chain seq x y z
N MET A 1 -4.20 1.32 -3.67
CA MET A 1 -4.11 2.57 -2.86
C MET A 1 -2.64 2.95 -2.66
N ARG A 2 -2.32 4.25 -2.55
CA ARG A 2 -0.94 4.74 -2.33
C ARG A 2 -0.78 5.35 -0.95
N VAL A 3 0.23 4.93 -0.20
CA VAL A 3 0.54 5.46 1.13
C VAL A 3 1.87 6.21 1.07
N PRO A 4 1.91 7.53 1.32
CA PRO A 4 3.15 8.29 1.28
C PRO A 4 4.12 7.83 2.37
N CYS A 5 5.41 7.73 2.01
CA CYS A 5 6.46 7.26 2.91
C CYS A 5 7.82 7.85 2.53
N ARG A 6 8.87 7.45 3.25
CA ARG A 6 10.26 7.73 2.90
C ARG A 6 11.09 6.44 2.89
N ASP A 7 12.12 6.39 2.05
CA ASP A 7 13.14 5.33 2.15
C ASP A 7 14.10 5.59 3.33
N GLN A 8 15.07 4.70 3.54
CA GLN A 8 16.13 4.87 4.55
C GLN A 8 17.01 6.11 4.30
N ALA A 9 17.17 6.54 3.04
CA ALA A 9 17.93 7.73 2.66
C ALA A 9 17.14 9.04 2.85
N GLY A 10 15.85 8.95 3.20
CA GLY A 10 14.97 10.10 3.44
C GLY A 10 14.25 10.61 2.18
N HIS A 11 14.44 9.97 1.02
CA HIS A 11 13.75 10.34 -0.21
C HIS A 11 12.25 10.05 -0.09
N ARG A 12 11.43 10.93 -0.67
CA ARG A 12 9.97 10.77 -0.66
C ARG A 12 9.56 9.69 -1.65
N GLY A 13 8.65 8.82 -1.22
CA GLY A 13 8.10 7.76 -2.05
C GLY A 13 6.67 7.40 -1.62
N HIS A 14 6.18 6.29 -2.15
CA HIS A 14 4.87 5.74 -1.78
C HIS A 14 4.90 4.22 -1.76
N LEU A 15 4.24 3.62 -0.76
CA LEU A 15 3.88 2.21 -0.75
C LEU A 15 2.60 2.02 -1.54
N GLU A 16 2.60 1.07 -2.46
CA GLU A 16 1.41 0.66 -3.18
C GLU A 16 0.78 -0.55 -2.48
N VAL A 17 -0.52 -0.45 -2.20
CA VAL A 17 -1.34 -1.51 -1.62
C VAL A 17 -2.35 -1.97 -2.67
N THR A 18 -2.32 -3.25 -2.99
CA THR A 18 -3.23 -3.87 -3.97
C THR A 18 -3.92 -5.06 -3.35
N ALA A 19 -5.24 -5.16 -3.49
CA ALA A 19 -6.01 -6.33 -3.08
C ALA A 19 -5.82 -7.47 -4.10
N VAL A 20 -5.76 -8.71 -3.61
CA VAL A 20 -5.71 -9.94 -4.41
C VAL A 20 -6.65 -10.96 -3.78
N ASP A 21 -7.00 -12.03 -4.48
CA ASP A 21 -8.05 -12.99 -4.08
C ASP A 21 -7.92 -13.48 -2.63
N ASN A 22 -6.69 -13.73 -2.16
CA ASN A 22 -6.40 -14.24 -0.82
C ASN A 22 -5.61 -13.25 0.06
N GLY A 23 -5.72 -11.95 -0.18
CA GLY A 23 -5.13 -10.94 0.71
C GLY A 23 -4.73 -9.64 0.03
N VAL A 24 -3.54 -9.14 0.39
CA VAL A 24 -3.02 -7.85 -0.05
C VAL A 24 -1.55 -7.96 -0.40
N VAL A 25 -1.16 -7.32 -1.50
CA VAL A 25 0.22 -7.17 -1.93
C VAL A 25 0.68 -5.74 -1.64
N LEU A 26 1.88 -5.63 -1.06
CA LEU A 26 2.56 -4.38 -0.79
C LEU A 26 3.76 -4.25 -1.73
N ARG A 27 3.84 -3.16 -2.49
CA ARG A 27 5.00 -2.84 -3.33
C ARG A 27 5.70 -1.58 -2.80
N THR A 28 7.01 -1.67 -2.66
CA THR A 28 7.88 -0.53 -2.34
C THR A 28 8.40 0.08 -3.65
N PRO A 29 8.73 1.38 -3.67
CA PRO A 29 9.13 2.06 -4.90
C PRO A 29 10.45 1.54 -5.51
N ASP A 30 11.35 0.97 -4.70
CA ASP A 30 12.70 0.57 -5.14
C ASP A 30 13.21 -0.76 -4.55
N ALA A 31 12.30 -1.69 -4.20
CA ALA A 31 12.61 -2.95 -3.48
C ALA A 31 13.37 -2.79 -2.13
N GLY A 32 13.70 -1.56 -1.72
CA GLY A 32 14.43 -1.23 -0.52
C GLY A 32 13.55 -1.07 0.73
N LEU A 33 14.22 -0.78 1.85
CA LEU A 33 13.57 -0.56 3.15
C LEU A 33 12.85 0.79 3.19
N VAL A 34 11.60 0.75 3.65
CA VAL A 34 10.76 1.94 3.83
C VAL A 34 10.71 2.31 5.31
N HIS A 35 10.96 3.57 5.62
CA HIS A 35 10.79 4.12 6.96
C HIS A 35 9.36 4.65 7.17
N LEU A 36 8.64 4.04 8.12
CA LEU A 36 7.27 4.40 8.48
C LEU A 36 7.24 5.07 9.85
N THR A 37 6.83 6.34 9.88
CA THR A 37 6.52 7.04 11.14
C THR A 37 5.17 6.55 11.70
N PRO A 38 4.81 6.86 12.95
CA PRO A 38 3.51 6.47 13.50
C PRO A 38 2.32 6.89 12.63
N LEU A 39 2.39 8.06 12.00
CA LEU A 39 1.38 8.53 11.05
C LEU A 39 1.33 7.66 9.78
N HIS A 40 2.49 7.28 9.22
CA HIS A 40 2.54 6.38 8.08
C HIS A 40 1.95 5.00 8.41
N ILE A 41 2.22 4.48 9.62
CA ILE A 41 1.64 3.22 10.10
C ILE A 41 0.11 3.31 10.18
N GLY A 42 -0.43 4.39 10.74
CA GLY A 42 -1.88 4.62 10.80
C GLY A 42 -2.53 4.63 9.42
N ARG A 43 -1.89 5.30 8.46
CA ARG A 43 -2.36 5.36 7.06
C ARG A 43 -2.26 4.01 6.35
N LEU A 44 -1.20 3.25 6.59
CA LEU A 44 -1.05 1.91 6.03
C LEU A 44 -2.13 0.96 6.54
N ARG A 45 -2.42 0.98 7.85
CA ARG A 45 -3.51 0.17 8.42
C ARG A 45 -4.86 0.48 7.77
N ALA A 46 -5.18 1.77 7.58
CA ALA A 46 -6.40 2.17 6.88
C ALA A 46 -6.40 1.63 5.44
N ALA A 47 -5.30 1.80 4.71
CA ALA A 47 -5.17 1.31 3.34
C ALA A 47 -5.36 -0.20 3.20
N LEU A 48 -4.78 -0.98 4.11
CA LEU A 48 -4.89 -2.44 4.14
C LEU A 48 -6.33 -2.86 4.41
N ARG A 49 -6.99 -2.21 5.37
CA ARG A 49 -8.40 -2.46 5.69
C ARG A 49 -9.28 -2.18 4.47
N ASP A 50 -9.11 -1.02 3.85
CA ASP A 50 -9.90 -0.60 2.70
C ASP A 50 -9.70 -1.54 1.50
N ALA A 51 -8.46 -2.01 1.28
CA ALA A 51 -8.15 -2.96 0.22
C ALA A 51 -8.85 -4.31 0.40
N VAL A 52 -8.89 -4.86 1.62
CA VAL A 52 -9.55 -6.15 1.90
C VAL A 52 -11.08 -6.03 1.86
N LEU A 53 -11.63 -4.87 2.23
CA LEU A 53 -13.07 -4.63 2.20
C LEU A 53 -13.61 -4.23 0.83
N ALA A 54 -12.73 -3.82 -0.09
CA ALA A 54 -13.12 -3.54 -1.46
C ALA A 54 -13.63 -4.83 -2.11
N PRO A 55 -14.74 -4.78 -2.86
CA PRO A 55 -15.12 -5.92 -3.69
C PRO A 55 -13.94 -6.24 -4.64
N PRO A 56 -13.73 -7.53 -4.99
CA PRO A 56 -12.75 -7.88 -6.00
C PRO A 56 -12.99 -7.01 -7.24
N PRO A 57 -11.93 -6.56 -7.93
CA PRO A 57 -12.09 -5.74 -9.12
C PRO A 57 -13.08 -6.45 -10.04
N ASP A 58 -14.17 -5.75 -10.40
CA ASP A 58 -15.18 -6.32 -11.29
C ASP A 58 -14.49 -6.65 -12.63
N GLU A 59 -14.24 -7.93 -12.89
CA GLU A 59 -13.65 -8.42 -14.14
C GLU A 59 -14.61 -8.25 -15.35
N ARG A 60 -15.74 -7.56 -15.20
CA ARG A 60 -16.68 -7.30 -16.30
C ARG A 60 -16.69 -5.82 -16.67
N HIS A 61 -15.82 -5.44 -17.61
CA HIS A 61 -16.27 -5.09 -18.97
C HIS A 61 -15.05 -4.77 -19.87
N PRO A 62 -14.89 -5.43 -21.04
CA PRO A 62 -13.97 -5.02 -22.11
C PRO A 62 -14.40 -3.72 -22.82
#